data_AF-A0A925BEK0-F1
#
_entry.id   AF-A0A925BEK0-F1
#
_cell.length_a   1.000
_cell.length_b   1.000
_cell.length_c   1.000
_cell.angle_alpha   90.00
_cell.angle_beta   90.00
_cell.angle_gamma   90.00
#
_symmetry.space_group_name_H-M   'P 1'
#
loop_
_entity.id
_entity.type
_entity.pdbx_description
1 polymer ?
#
loop_
_entity_poly.entity_id
_entity_poly.type
_entity_poly.pdbx_seq_one_letter_code
_entity_poly.pdbx_strand_id
1 'polypeptide(L)' 'MIRKIILGALLLLVVGGAVFAQMGPGAMGLGDDYFPNLGNGGYDVQHYTL' A
#
# COMPACT_ATOMS: atom_id res chain seq x y z
N MET A 1 20.19 6.37 -23.74
CA MET A 1 20.27 5.39 -22.62
C MET A 1 19.53 5.88 -21.38
N ILE A 2 19.71 7.15 -20.97
CA ILE A 2 19.00 7.80 -19.84
C ILE A 2 17.48 7.65 -19.85
N ARG A 3 16.80 7.83 -21.00
CA ARG A 3 15.33 7.67 -21.08
C ARG A 3 14.84 6.28 -20.65
N LYS A 4 15.59 5.23 -20.98
CA LYS A 4 15.24 3.84 -20.60
C LYS A 4 15.43 3.62 -19.09
N ILE A 5 16.42 4.27 -18.48
CA ILE A 5 16.66 4.23 -17.03
C ILE A 5 15.54 4.95 -16.29
N ILE A 6 15.12 6.13 -16.77
CA ILE A 6 13.99 6.88 -16.18
C ILE A 6 12.70 6.06 -16.25
N LEU A 7 12.40 5.46 -17.41
CA LEU A 7 11.22 4.61 -17.56
C LEU A 7 11.28 3.37 -16.66
N GLY A 8 12.44 2.73 -16.54
CA GLY A 8 12.64 1.60 -15.62
C GLY A 8 12.45 2.00 -14.15
N ALA A 9 13.00 3.15 -13.74
CA ALA A 9 12.86 3.67 -12.38
C ALA A 9 11.41 4.03 -12.05
N LEU A 10 10.69 4.66 -12.98
CA LEU A 10 9.26 4.97 -12.84
C LEU A 10 8.42 3.70 -12.69
N LEU A 11 8.71 2.67 -13.49
CA LEU A 11 8.02 1.38 -13.40
C LEU A 11 8.25 0.70 -12.05
N LEU A 12 9.49 0.71 -11.55
CA LEU A 12 9.83 0.21 -10.21
C LEU A 12 9.11 0.96 -9.08
N LEU A 13 8.97 2.28 -9.19
CA LEU A 13 8.27 3.10 -8.21
C LEU A 13 6.77 2.77 -8.12
N VAL A 14 6.13 2.55 -9.28
CA VAL A 14 4.69 2.24 -9.37
C VAL A 14 4.40 0.83 -8.84
N VAL A 15 5.26 -0.14 -9.14
CA VAL A 15 5.06 -1.54 -8.71
C VAL A 15 5.43 -1.73 -7.22
N GLY A 16 6.45 -1.03 -6.72
CA GLY A 16 6.93 -1.19 -5.35
C GLY A 16 5.94 -0.69 -4.27
N GLY A 17 5.09 0.29 -4.58
CA GLY A 17 4.16 0.87 -3.61
C GLY A 17 3.09 -0.11 -3.09
N ALA A 18 2.74 -1.14 -3.87
CA ALA A 18 1.68 -2.09 -3.51
C ALA A 18 2.15 -3.22 -2.55
N VAL A 19 3.45 -3.38 -2.32
CA VAL A 19 4.01 -4.58 -1.66
C VAL A 19 4.17 -4.41 -0.13
N PHE A 20 4.01 -3.20 0.40
CA PHE A 20 4.28 -2.92 1.82
C PHE A 20 3.13 -3.24 2.78
N ALA A 21 1.96 -3.62 2.27
CA ALA A 21 0.78 -3.92 3.08
C ALA A 21 0.99 -5.11 4.06
N GLN A 22 1.72 -6.16 3.64
CA GLN A 22 1.67 -7.45 4.34
C GLN A 22 2.81 -7.75 5.33
N MET A 23 3.73 -6.82 5.58
CA MET A 23 4.87 -7.08 6.49
C MET A 23 4.69 -6.39 7.85
N GLY A 24 3.94 -7.03 8.75
CA GLY A 24 3.81 -6.63 10.16
C GLY A 24 2.37 -6.60 10.66
N PRO A 25 2.16 -6.38 11.98
CA PRO A 25 0.83 -6.06 12.47
C PRO A 25 0.33 -4.78 11.81
N GLY A 26 -0.92 -4.78 11.36
CA GLY A 26 -1.53 -3.59 10.76
C GLY A 26 -1.62 -2.42 11.74
N ALA A 27 -1.74 -1.21 11.21
CA ALA A 27 -1.92 -0.02 12.03
C ALA A 27 -3.29 -0.03 12.72
N MET A 28 -3.37 0.58 13.91
CA MET A 28 -4.59 0.64 14.72
C MET A 28 -5.81 1.22 13.98
N GLY A 29 -5.59 2.04 12.95
CA GLY A 29 -6.63 2.57 12.07
C GLY A 29 -6.03 3.07 10.75
N LEU A 30 -6.88 3.57 9.86
CA LEU A 30 -6.48 4.11 8.56
C LEU A 30 -6.00 5.56 8.59
N GLY A 31 -6.25 6.30 9.68
CA GLY A 31 -5.88 7.70 9.80
C GLY A 31 -6.85 8.67 9.11
N ASP A 32 -8.13 8.29 8.98
CA ASP A 32 -9.19 9.22 8.57
C ASP A 32 -9.38 10.33 9.62
N ASP A 33 -9.60 11.57 9.19
CA ASP A 33 -9.70 12.73 10.08
C ASP A 33 -10.90 12.65 11.04
N TYR A 34 -11.99 12.01 10.61
CA TYR A 34 -13.22 11.89 11.39
C TYR A 34 -13.26 10.58 12.19
N PHE A 35 -12.67 9.51 11.67
CA PHE A 35 -12.65 8.17 12.27
C PHE A 35 -11.21 7.59 12.29
N PRO A 36 -10.29 8.21 13.05
CA PRO A 36 -8.86 7.88 12.97
C PRO A 36 -8.53 6.44 13.36
N ASN A 37 -9.39 5.83 14.18
CA ASN A 37 -9.21 4.46 14.69
C ASN A 37 -10.00 3.40 13.90
N LEU A 38 -10.71 3.78 12.82
CA LEU A 38 -11.48 2.82 12.02
C LEU A 38 -10.59 2.15 10.97
N GLY A 39 -10.81 0.84 10.76
CA GLY A 39 -10.06 0.01 9.80
C GLY A 39 -8.82 -0.63 10.40
N ASN A 40 -7.96 -1.18 9.54
CA ASN A 40 -6.70 -1.81 9.94
C ASN A 40 -5.65 -1.46 8.88
N GLY A 41 -4.84 -0.44 9.17
CA GLY A 41 -3.94 0.13 8.17
C GLY A 41 -2.89 -0.87 7.69
N GLY A 42 -2.63 -0.89 6.39
CA GLY A 42 -1.75 -1.86 5.77
C GLY A 42 -2.40 -3.22 5.46
N TYR A 43 -3.61 -3.53 5.95
CA TYR A 43 -4.28 -4.76 5.50
C TYR A 43 -4.93 -4.58 4.12
N ASP A 44 -4.52 -5.42 3.16
CA ASP A 44 -5.20 -5.59 1.87
C ASP A 44 -6.15 -6.80 1.96
N VAL A 45 -7.43 -6.54 2.21
CA VAL A 45 -8.43 -7.61 2.33
C VAL A 45 -8.87 -8.06 0.94
N GLN A 46 -8.53 -9.30 0.59
CA GLN A 46 -8.80 -9.84 -0.75
C GLN A 46 -10.16 -10.53 -0.89
N HIS A 47 -10.71 -11.06 0.19
CA HIS A 47 -11.96 -11.81 0.14
C HIS A 47 -12.73 -11.70 1.45
N TYR A 48 -14.04 -11.47 1.31
CA TYR A 48 -15.02 -11.66 2.37
C TYR A 48 -15.95 -12.79 1.95
N THR A 49 -16.06 -13.80 2.79
CA THR A 49 -17.14 -14.79 2.68
C THR A 49 -18.30 -14.30 3.55
N LEU A 50 -19.51 -14.35 3.01
CA LEU A 50 -20.75 -13.96 3.68
C LEU A 50 -21.59 -15.20 3.99
#